data_AF-A0A828SVV4-F1
#
_entry.id   AF-A0A828SVV4-F1
#
_cell.length_a   1.000
_cell.length_b   1.000
_cell.length_c   1.000
_cell.angle_alpha   90.00
_cell.angle_beta   90.00
_cell.angle_gamma   90.00
#
_symmetry.space_group_name_H-M   'P 1'
#
loop_
_entity.id
_entity.type
_entity.pdbx_description
1 polymer ?
#
loop_
_entity_poly.entity_id
_entity_poly.type
_entity_poly.pdbx_seq_one_letter_code
_entity_poly.pdbx_strand_id
1 'polypeptide(L)'
;MLTNEAKTILDYLISTFPNYESSMMNFSVISENTGLILPVVDSTLKYLESLGYVKIKRYKNGGFVQDVTHQGMHYKELESVSTATAQTNIFNAPVTGSAIGNAGVVTINNGISIDEALSFIRAQDISTEDKTEAEKMVTYIETLTENEAPLKKGFLAKFSDILAKHRWLPEVAMKLLFKYLTEQ
;
A
#
# COMPACT_ATOMS: atom_id res chain seq x y z
N MET A 1 -1.20 -16.71 4.85
CA MET A 1 0.01 -16.81 5.70
C MET A 1 0.07 -18.21 6.27
N LEU A 2 1.24 -18.86 6.25
CA LEU A 2 1.38 -20.23 6.74
C LEU A 2 1.48 -20.23 8.27
N THR A 3 0.79 -21.16 8.93
CA THR A 3 0.91 -21.37 10.38
C THR A 3 2.25 -22.02 10.74
N ASN A 4 2.68 -21.93 11.99
CA ASN A 4 3.92 -22.58 12.43
C ASN A 4 3.88 -24.10 12.20
N GLU A 5 2.72 -24.73 12.41
CA GLU A 5 2.51 -26.16 12.14
C GLU A 5 2.69 -26.48 10.65
N ALA A 6 2.15 -25.64 9.76
CA ALA A 6 2.30 -25.80 8.32
C ALA A 6 3.76 -25.68 7.87
N LYS A 7 4.52 -24.76 8.47
CA LYS A 7 5.95 -24.59 8.21
C LYS A 7 6.76 -25.80 8.69
N THR A 8 6.48 -26.32 9.89
CA THR A 8 7.14 -27.51 10.42
C THR A 8 6.90 -28.73 9.53
N ILE A 9 5.66 -28.92 9.06
CA ILE A 9 5.33 -30.03 8.15
C ILE A 9 6.03 -29.85 6.79
N LEU A 10 6.03 -28.64 6.22
CA LEU A 10 6.71 -28.37 4.95
C LEU A 10 8.22 -28.57 5.05
N ASP A 11 8.87 -28.10 6.11
CA ASP A 11 10.32 -28.27 6.30
C ASP A 11 10.70 -29.76 6.39
N TYR A 12 9.92 -30.54 7.14
CA TYR A 12 10.07 -31.99 7.22
C TYR A 12 9.89 -32.67 5.86
N LEU A 13 8.83 -32.31 5.12
CA LEU A 13 8.57 -32.85 3.79
C LEU A 13 9.69 -32.49 2.82
N ILE A 14 10.14 -31.24 2.75
CA ILE A 14 11.22 -30.82 1.84
C ILE A 14 12.53 -31.57 2.12
N SER A 15 12.85 -31.79 3.40
CA SER A 15 14.06 -32.51 3.81
C SER A 15 14.00 -34.01 3.51
N THR A 16 12.82 -34.61 3.67
CA THR A 16 12.67 -36.08 3.66
C THR A 16 12.18 -36.63 2.33
N PHE A 17 11.30 -35.92 1.63
CA PHE A 17 10.64 -36.38 0.39
C PHE A 17 11.63 -36.74 -0.75
N PRO A 18 12.75 -36.01 -0.96
CA PRO A 18 13.73 -36.35 -2.01
C PRO A 18 14.42 -37.71 -1.81
N ASN A 19 14.47 -38.19 -0.56
CA ASN A 19 15.18 -39.40 -0.16
C ASN A 19 14.23 -40.48 0.40
N TYR A 20 12.91 -40.28 0.27
CA TYR A 20 11.92 -41.19 0.83
C TYR A 20 11.71 -42.38 -0.12
N GLU A 21 11.99 -43.59 0.36
CA GLU A 21 11.97 -44.82 -0.46
C GLU A 21 10.59 -45.15 -1.05
N SER A 22 9.52 -44.63 -0.44
CA SER A 22 8.16 -44.81 -0.93
C SER A 22 7.72 -43.58 -1.72
N SER A 23 7.07 -43.76 -2.87
CA SER A 23 6.55 -42.63 -3.66
C SER A 23 5.45 -41.81 -2.94
N MET A 24 4.99 -42.23 -1.76
CA MET A 24 3.97 -41.53 -0.98
C MET A 24 4.22 -41.67 0.53
N MET A 25 4.10 -40.55 1.26
CA MET A 25 4.35 -40.49 2.70
C MET A 25 3.06 -40.48 3.52
N ASN A 26 2.92 -41.39 4.49
CA ASN A 26 1.72 -41.50 5.33
C ASN A 26 1.67 -40.38 6.39
N PHE A 27 0.47 -39.91 6.72
CA PHE A 27 0.27 -38.87 7.73
C PHE A 27 0.76 -39.26 9.13
N SER A 28 0.71 -40.56 9.48
CA SER A 28 1.25 -41.06 10.75
C SER A 28 2.76 -40.87 10.84
N VAL A 29 3.49 -41.11 9.76
CA VAL A 29 4.96 -40.90 9.72
C VAL A 29 5.27 -39.41 9.92
N ILE A 30 4.49 -38.53 9.30
CA ILE A 30 4.65 -37.08 9.48
C ILE A 30 4.36 -36.69 10.93
N SER A 31 3.30 -37.23 11.54
CA SER A 31 2.94 -37.00 12.95
C SER A 31 4.05 -37.44 13.91
N GLU A 32 4.63 -38.62 13.70
CA GLU A 32 5.71 -39.15 14.53
C GLU A 32 7.00 -38.32 14.43
N ASN A 33 7.34 -37.83 13.23
CA ASN A 33 8.59 -37.10 13.00
C ASN A 33 8.48 -35.59 13.32
N THR A 34 7.29 -35.01 13.22
CA THR A 34 7.07 -33.59 13.54
C THR A 34 6.67 -33.37 15.01
N GLY A 35 6.35 -34.43 15.74
CA GLY A 35 5.81 -34.35 17.11
C GLY A 35 4.40 -33.76 17.19
N LEU A 36 3.74 -33.53 16.05
CA LEU A 36 2.38 -33.01 15.96
C LEU A 36 1.37 -34.15 16.07
N ILE A 37 0.23 -33.89 16.71
CA ILE A 37 -0.84 -34.88 16.80
C ILE A 37 -1.50 -35.11 15.42
N LEU A 38 -1.88 -36.35 15.12
CA LEU A 38 -2.51 -36.75 13.86
C LEU A 38 -3.66 -35.84 13.37
N PRO A 39 -4.59 -35.37 14.22
CA PRO A 39 -5.66 -34.44 13.80
C PRO A 39 -5.14 -33.09 13.30
N VAL A 40 -4.06 -32.58 13.92
CA VAL A 40 -3.39 -31.33 13.52
C VAL A 40 -2.66 -31.53 12.20
N VAL A 41 -2.01 -32.68 12.01
CA VAL A 41 -1.35 -33.03 10.75
C VAL A 41 -2.37 -33.14 9.61
N ASP A 42 -3.50 -33.82 9.82
CA ASP A 42 -4.54 -33.95 8.79
C ASP A 42 -5.15 -32.60 8.40
N SER A 43 -5.51 -31.76 9.37
CA SER A 43 -6.08 -30.43 9.11
C SER A 43 -5.08 -29.50 8.43
N THR A 44 -3.81 -29.55 8.84
CA THR A 44 -2.74 -28.73 8.26
C THR A 44 -2.40 -29.19 6.85
N LEU A 45 -2.34 -30.49 6.58
CA LEU A 45 -2.10 -31.02 5.24
C LEU A 45 -3.26 -30.68 4.29
N LYS A 46 -4.52 -30.78 4.74
CA LYS A 46 -5.68 -30.28 3.98
C LYS A 46 -5.56 -28.80 3.62
N TYR A 47 -5.11 -28.00 4.58
CA TYR A 47 -4.88 -26.57 4.37
C TYR A 47 -3.77 -26.33 3.33
N LEU A 48 -2.65 -27.05 3.44
CA LEU A 48 -1.53 -26.98 2.50
C LEU A 48 -1.91 -27.43 1.09
N GLU A 49 -2.77 -28.45 0.96
CA GLU A 49 -3.31 -28.92 -0.32
C GLU A 49 -4.23 -27.87 -0.96
N SER A 50 -5.14 -27.28 -0.19
CA SER A 50 -6.03 -26.20 -0.65
C SER A 50 -5.26 -25.00 -1.18
N LEU A 51 -4.13 -24.69 -0.55
CA LEU A 51 -3.23 -23.62 -0.99
C LEU A 51 -2.27 -24.04 -2.12
N GLY A 52 -2.25 -25.30 -2.52
CA GLY A 52 -1.43 -25.81 -3.63
C GLY A 52 0.03 -26.11 -3.28
N TYR A 53 0.41 -26.18 -2.00
CA TYR A 53 1.78 -26.49 -1.57
C TYR A 53 2.10 -27.99 -1.62
N VAL A 54 1.10 -28.86 -1.46
CA VAL A 54 1.26 -30.32 -1.48
C VAL A 54 0.12 -30.98 -2.25
N LYS A 55 0.36 -32.20 -2.74
CA LYS A 55 -0.69 -33.06 -3.31
C LYS A 55 -0.94 -34.24 -2.37
N ILE A 56 -2.19 -34.49 -2.03
CA ILE A 56 -2.57 -35.57 -1.11
C ILE A 56 -3.39 -36.61 -1.87
N LYS A 57 -3.23 -37.87 -1.49
CA LYS A 57 -4.12 -38.97 -1.85
C LYS A 57 -4.67 -39.64 -0.60
N ARG A 58 -5.98 -39.91 -0.61
CA ARG A 58 -6.66 -40.65 0.46
C ARG A 58 -7.05 -42.03 -0.05
N TYR A 59 -6.68 -43.04 0.72
CA TYR A 59 -7.11 -44.41 0.50
C TYR A 59 -7.87 -44.91 1.74
N LYS A 60 -8.46 -46.12 1.65
CA LYS A 60 -9.13 -46.76 2.79
C LYS A 60 -8.21 -46.92 4.02
N ASN A 61 -6.89 -46.92 3.82
CA ASN A 61 -5.88 -47.11 4.85
C ASN A 61 -5.27 -45.80 5.38
N GLY A 62 -5.80 -44.63 5.01
CA GLY A 62 -5.35 -43.33 5.52
C GLY A 62 -4.98 -42.30 4.44
N GLY A 63 -4.51 -41.14 4.90
CA GLY A 63 -4.04 -40.05 4.06
C GLY A 63 -2.55 -40.15 3.79
N PHE A 64 -2.16 -39.83 2.55
CA PHE A 64 -0.77 -39.84 2.11
C PHE A 64 -0.44 -38.57 1.33
N VAL A 65 0.73 -38.00 1.58
CA VAL A 65 1.32 -36.94 0.75
C VAL A 65 1.97 -37.61 -0.46
N GLN A 66 1.47 -37.28 -1.66
CA GLN A 66 1.94 -37.82 -2.93
C GLN A 66 3.10 -37.02 -3.51
N ASP A 67 3.12 -35.70 -3.32
CA ASP A 67 4.12 -34.82 -3.91
C ASP A 67 4.15 -33.48 -3.18
N VAL A 68 5.33 -32.86 -3.11
CA VAL A 68 5.50 -31.47 -2.67
C VAL A 68 5.64 -30.61 -3.92
N THR A 69 4.74 -29.66 -4.13
CA THR A 69 4.75 -28.85 -5.35
C THR A 69 5.94 -27.90 -5.37
N HIS A 70 6.23 -27.28 -6.53
CA HIS A 70 7.23 -26.21 -6.63
C HIS A 70 6.95 -25.07 -5.63
N GLN A 71 5.66 -24.74 -5.43
CA GLN A 71 5.25 -23.76 -4.43
C GLN A 71 5.55 -24.24 -2.99
N GLY A 72 5.33 -25.53 -2.73
CA GLY A 72 5.77 -26.26 -1.54
C GLY A 72 7.25 -26.09 -1.23
N MET A 73 8.11 -26.43 -2.20
CA MET A 73 9.56 -26.43 -2.04
C MET A 73 10.13 -25.02 -1.79
N HIS A 74 9.55 -24.01 -2.43
CA HIS A 74 10.01 -22.62 -2.35
C HIS A 74 9.15 -21.75 -1.43
N TYR A 75 8.42 -22.34 -0.47
CA TYR A 75 7.48 -21.59 0.36
C TYR A 75 8.13 -20.45 1.15
N LYS A 76 9.41 -20.60 1.54
CA LYS A 76 10.17 -19.56 2.26
C LYS A 76 10.37 -18.32 1.40
N GLU A 77 10.69 -18.49 0.11
CA GLU A 77 10.85 -17.38 -0.83
C GLU A 77 9.51 -16.69 -1.13
N LEU A 78 8.43 -17.47 -1.25
CA LEU A 78 7.07 -16.95 -1.48
C LEU A 78 6.50 -16.22 -0.25
N GLU A 79 6.80 -16.66 0.97
CA GLU A 79 6.46 -15.90 2.18
C GLU A 79 7.30 -14.62 2.28
N SER A 80 8.59 -14.63 1.93
CA SER A 80 9.43 -13.43 1.92
C SER A 80 8.96 -12.36 0.91
N VAL A 81 8.37 -12.76 -0.22
CA VAL A 81 7.78 -11.83 -1.19
C VAL A 81 6.47 -11.21 -0.67
N SER A 82 5.70 -11.95 0.13
CA SER A 82 4.44 -11.45 0.70
C SER A 82 4.62 -10.66 2.00
N THR A 83 5.79 -10.75 2.64
CA THR A 83 6.27 -9.80 3.66
C THR A 83 7.14 -8.68 3.08
N ALA A 84 6.99 -8.36 1.79
CA ALA A 84 7.38 -7.04 1.30
C ALA A 84 6.66 -6.02 2.19
N THR A 85 7.41 -5.46 3.14
CA THR A 85 6.99 -4.36 3.98
C THR A 85 6.31 -3.36 3.06
N ALA A 86 5.15 -2.85 3.46
CA ALA A 86 4.58 -1.69 2.80
C ALA A 86 5.61 -0.57 2.92
N GLN A 87 6.52 -0.50 1.94
CA GLN A 87 7.57 0.47 1.90
C GLN A 87 6.86 1.73 1.47
N THR A 88 6.48 2.54 2.46
CA THR A 88 6.01 3.89 2.22
C THR A 88 7.16 4.63 1.56
N ASN A 89 7.12 4.72 0.23
CA ASN A 89 8.05 5.56 -0.52
C ASN A 89 7.64 7.01 -0.26
N ILE A 90 8.33 7.66 0.67
CA ILE A 90 8.11 9.07 0.99
C ILE A 90 8.81 9.89 -0.11
N PHE A 91 8.04 10.39 -1.07
CA PHE A 91 8.53 11.32 -2.07
C PHE A 91 8.44 12.74 -1.53
N ASN A 92 9.57 13.29 -1.08
CA ASN A 92 9.63 14.66 -0.54
C ASN A 92 9.80 15.73 -1.63
N ALA A 93 9.10 15.56 -2.76
CA ALA A 93 9.20 16.41 -3.94
C ALA A 93 7.83 17.07 -4.25
N PRO A 94 7.80 18.28 -4.85
CA PRO A 94 6.56 18.90 -5.29
C PRO A 94 5.92 18.07 -6.42
N VAL A 95 4.90 17.29 -6.09
CA VAL A 95 4.17 16.39 -7.00
C VAL A 95 2.82 17.01 -7.38
N THR A 96 2.85 17.95 -8.33
CA THR A 96 1.59 18.48 -8.89
C THR A 96 1.15 17.64 -10.08
N GLY A 97 -0.07 17.08 -10.04
CA GLY A 97 -0.64 16.33 -11.16
C GLY A 97 -0.03 14.95 -11.39
N SER A 98 0.69 14.41 -10.40
CA SER A 98 1.31 13.09 -10.48
C SER A 98 0.40 12.02 -9.86
N ALA A 99 0.37 10.85 -10.49
CA ALA A 99 -0.21 9.63 -9.94
C ALA A 99 0.83 8.93 -9.04
N ILE A 100 0.63 8.95 -7.73
CA ILE A 100 1.48 8.20 -6.80
C ILE A 100 0.79 6.86 -6.54
N GLY A 101 1.40 5.78 -7.02
CA GLY A 101 0.97 4.42 -6.70
C GLY A 101 1.53 4.00 -5.35
N ASN A 102 0.67 3.83 -4.35
CA ASN A 102 1.02 3.14 -3.10
C ASN A 102 0.26 1.82 -3.06
N ALA A 103 0.97 0.69 -3.15
CA ALA A 103 0.43 -0.67 -3.00
C ALA A 103 -0.96 -0.91 -3.66
N GLY A 104 -1.15 -0.46 -4.90
CA GLY A 104 -2.36 -0.71 -5.69
C GLY A 104 -3.42 0.40 -5.66
N VAL A 105 -3.23 1.48 -4.89
CA VAL A 105 -4.08 2.68 -4.95
C VAL A 105 -3.32 3.82 -5.63
N VAL A 106 -3.93 4.39 -6.68
CA VAL A 106 -3.41 5.57 -7.36
C VAL A 106 -4.13 6.79 -6.79
N THR A 107 -3.41 7.62 -6.02
CA THR A 107 -3.93 8.91 -5.55
C THR A 107 -3.48 9.99 -6.52
N ILE A 108 -4.43 10.62 -7.21
CA ILE A 108 -4.21 11.82 -8.03
C ILE A 108 -4.46 13.03 -7.12
N ASN A 109 -3.40 13.73 -6.71
CA ASN A 109 -3.55 14.94 -5.89
C ASN A 109 -3.69 16.16 -6.82
N ASN A 110 -4.92 16.49 -7.20
CA ASN A 110 -5.24 17.62 -8.09
C ASN A 110 -5.64 18.90 -7.34
N GLY A 111 -5.35 19.00 -6.05
CA GLY A 111 -5.59 20.19 -5.23
C GLY A 111 -4.44 20.45 -4.27
N ILE A 112 -4.42 21.65 -3.68
CA ILE A 112 -3.55 21.98 -2.54
C ILE A 112 -4.43 22.35 -1.36
N SER A 113 -4.05 21.97 -0.13
CA SER A 113 -4.75 22.41 1.07
C SER A 113 -4.35 23.84 1.45
N ILE A 114 -5.18 24.55 2.22
CA ILE A 114 -4.86 25.92 2.67
C ILE A 114 -3.53 25.95 3.43
N ASP A 115 -3.32 25.00 4.34
CA ASP A 115 -2.07 24.87 5.11
C ASP A 115 -0.84 24.63 4.22
N GLU A 116 -0.98 23.80 3.18
CA GLU A 116 0.08 23.55 2.21
C GLU A 116 0.38 24.80 1.37
N ALA A 117 -0.64 25.56 0.97
CA ALA A 117 -0.48 26.82 0.24
C ALA A 117 0.24 27.88 1.09
N LEU A 118 -0.12 28.02 2.37
CA LEU A 118 0.55 28.91 3.31
C LEU A 118 2.00 28.48 3.55
N SER A 119 2.24 27.18 3.73
CA SER A 119 3.58 26.63 3.89
C SER A 119 4.44 26.85 2.64
N PHE A 120 3.86 26.71 1.44
CA PHE A 120 4.53 27.00 0.17
C PHE A 120 4.93 28.48 0.07
N ILE A 121 4.01 29.41 0.34
CA ILE A 121 4.27 30.86 0.37
C ILE A 121 5.38 31.17 1.38
N ARG A 122 5.37 30.48 2.54
CA ARG A 122 6.38 30.68 3.59
C ARG A 122 7.77 30.18 3.22
N ALA A 123 7.86 29.16 2.36
CA ALA A 123 9.12 28.63 1.87
C ALA A 123 9.72 29.46 0.73
N GLN A 124 8.98 30.37 0.11
CA GLN A 124 9.49 31.21 -0.96
C GLN A 124 10.38 32.34 -0.41
N ASP A 125 11.49 32.59 -1.11
CA ASP A 125 12.41 33.70 -0.83
C ASP A 125 11.87 34.98 -1.50
N ILE A 126 10.90 35.62 -0.83
CA ILE A 126 10.26 36.87 -1.27
C ILE A 126 10.24 37.88 -0.14
N SER A 127 10.07 39.17 -0.47
CA SER A 127 9.95 40.24 0.50
C SER A 127 8.81 39.99 1.49
N THR A 128 9.02 40.35 2.77
CA THR A 128 8.03 40.15 3.85
C THR A 128 6.68 40.80 3.55
N GLU A 129 6.68 41.93 2.83
CA GLU A 129 5.46 42.61 2.37
C GLU A 129 4.67 41.75 1.36
N ASP A 130 5.34 41.28 0.30
CA ASP A 130 4.73 40.39 -0.71
C ASP A 130 4.22 39.09 -0.08
N LYS A 131 4.97 38.55 0.88
CA LYS A 131 4.61 37.33 1.62
C LYS A 131 3.33 37.51 2.43
N THR A 132 3.23 38.63 3.14
CA THR A 132 2.03 38.98 3.90
C THR A 132 0.82 39.14 2.99
N GLU A 133 0.99 39.76 1.81
CA GLU A 133 -0.09 39.95 0.85
C GLU A 133 -0.50 38.62 0.19
N ALA A 134 0.44 37.72 -0.08
CA ALA A 134 0.16 36.37 -0.57
C ALA A 134 -0.59 35.52 0.47
N GLU A 135 -0.22 35.60 1.76
CA GLU A 135 -0.96 34.94 2.84
C GLU A 135 -2.39 35.48 2.96
N LYS A 136 -2.58 36.81 2.88
CA LYS A 136 -3.91 37.43 2.83
C LYS A 136 -4.74 36.96 1.64
N MET A 137 -4.11 36.71 0.49
CA MET A 137 -4.80 36.15 -0.67
C MET A 137 -5.36 34.76 -0.37
N VAL A 138 -4.55 33.88 0.23
CA VAL A 138 -4.98 32.53 0.59
C VAL A 138 -6.12 32.57 1.60
N THR A 139 -6.00 33.36 2.67
CA THR A 139 -7.09 33.53 3.66
C THR A 139 -8.35 34.14 3.03
N TYR A 140 -8.20 35.04 2.06
CA TYR A 140 -9.35 35.59 1.36
C TYR A 140 -10.06 34.56 0.49
N ILE A 141 -9.31 33.67 -0.19
CA ILE A 141 -9.87 32.55 -0.93
C ILE A 141 -10.60 31.62 0.05
N GLU A 142 -9.97 31.26 1.18
CA GLU A 142 -10.54 30.41 2.24
C GLU A 142 -11.89 30.95 2.72
N THR A 143 -11.94 32.22 3.14
CA THR A 143 -13.18 32.85 3.61
C THR A 143 -14.27 32.84 2.54
N LEU A 144 -13.93 33.10 1.27
CA LEU A 144 -14.92 33.07 0.19
C LEU A 144 -15.45 31.65 -0.06
N THR A 145 -14.57 30.65 0.01
CA THR A 145 -14.94 29.24 -0.19
C THR A 145 -15.77 28.70 0.98
N GLU A 146 -15.42 29.05 2.23
CA GLU A 146 -16.17 28.63 3.42
C GLU A 146 -17.57 29.26 3.51
N ASN A 147 -17.73 30.48 3.02
CA ASN A 147 -19.02 31.17 3.05
C ASN A 147 -19.92 30.81 1.85
N GLU A 148 -19.53 29.81 1.04
CA GLU A 148 -20.20 29.42 -0.21
C GLU A 148 -20.54 30.64 -1.09
N ALA A 149 -19.70 31.67 -1.02
CA ALA A 149 -20.00 32.96 -1.59
C ALA A 149 -19.87 32.87 -3.12
N PRO A 150 -20.81 33.44 -3.90
CA PRO A 150 -20.70 33.45 -5.35
C PRO A 150 -19.43 34.19 -5.77
N LEU A 151 -18.49 33.44 -6.35
CA LEU A 151 -17.20 33.97 -6.82
C LEU A 151 -17.42 34.92 -8.00
N LYS A 152 -17.45 36.22 -7.73
CA LYS A 152 -17.63 37.26 -8.75
C LYS A 152 -16.36 37.40 -9.59
N LYS A 153 -16.49 37.61 -10.90
CA LYS A 153 -15.36 37.90 -11.80
C LYS A 153 -14.51 39.03 -11.22
N GLY A 154 -13.20 38.80 -11.08
CA GLY A 154 -12.25 39.78 -10.56
C GLY A 154 -12.14 39.84 -9.04
N PHE A 155 -12.63 38.85 -8.28
CA PHE A 155 -12.48 38.83 -6.82
C PHE A 155 -11.01 38.86 -6.34
N LEU A 156 -10.07 38.35 -7.15
CA LEU A 156 -8.62 38.43 -6.88
C LEU A 156 -7.94 39.70 -7.43
N ALA A 157 -8.68 40.64 -8.03
CA ALA A 157 -8.10 41.84 -8.65
C ALA A 157 -7.33 42.71 -7.64
N LYS A 158 -7.73 42.69 -6.36
CA LYS A 158 -7.01 43.38 -5.28
C LYS A 158 -5.58 42.85 -5.03
N PHE A 159 -5.29 41.63 -5.50
CA PHE A 159 -3.98 40.99 -5.44
C PHE A 159 -3.28 40.96 -6.81
N SER A 160 -3.79 41.69 -7.81
CA SER A 160 -3.24 41.66 -9.17
C SER A 160 -1.78 42.08 -9.23
N ASP A 161 -1.33 42.94 -8.31
CA ASP A 161 0.07 43.38 -8.22
C ASP A 161 1.01 42.21 -7.88
N ILE A 162 0.75 41.51 -6.77
CA ILE A 162 1.56 40.35 -6.36
C ILE A 162 1.40 39.15 -7.29
N LEU A 163 0.23 38.97 -7.91
CA LEU A 163 -0.02 37.91 -8.89
C LEU A 163 0.76 38.12 -10.18
N ALA A 164 0.94 39.37 -10.61
CA ALA A 164 1.77 39.69 -11.77
C ALA A 164 3.27 39.59 -11.44
N LYS A 165 3.64 39.93 -10.21
CA LYS A 165 5.03 39.92 -9.72
C LYS A 165 5.56 38.49 -9.54
N HIS A 166 4.76 37.57 -9.04
CA HIS A 166 5.16 36.20 -8.68
C HIS A 166 4.45 35.15 -9.54
N ARG A 167 5.14 34.60 -10.54
CA ARG A 167 4.58 33.64 -11.52
C ARG A 167 3.93 32.40 -10.91
N TRP A 168 4.39 31.97 -9.73
CA TRP A 168 3.88 30.78 -9.03
C TRP A 168 2.58 31.06 -8.25
N LEU A 169 2.30 32.32 -7.91
CA LEU A 169 1.17 32.68 -7.05
C LEU A 169 -0.20 32.46 -7.73
N PRO A 170 -0.39 32.78 -9.03
CA PRO A 170 -1.62 32.42 -9.76
C PRO A 170 -1.87 30.90 -9.79
N GLU A 171 -0.82 30.09 -9.87
CA GLU A 171 -0.94 28.62 -9.88
C GLU A 171 -1.46 28.09 -8.54
N VAL A 172 -0.95 28.62 -7.42
CA VAL A 172 -1.43 28.29 -6.07
C VAL A 172 -2.90 28.68 -5.90
N ALA A 173 -3.27 29.90 -6.31
CA ALA A 173 -4.65 30.36 -6.27
C ALA A 173 -5.59 29.46 -7.09
N MET A 174 -5.17 29.06 -8.30
CA MET A 174 -5.97 28.19 -9.16
C MET A 174 -6.13 26.79 -8.56
N LYS A 175 -5.10 26.21 -7.93
CA LYS A 175 -5.21 24.90 -7.27
C LYS A 175 -6.17 24.90 -6.08
N LEU A 176 -6.17 25.98 -5.30
CA LEU A 176 -7.14 26.17 -4.20
C LEU A 176 -8.57 26.25 -4.73
N LEU A 177 -8.78 27.06 -5.76
CA LEU A 177 -10.10 27.21 -6.39
C LEU A 177 -10.55 25.93 -7.09
N PHE A 178 -9.63 25.22 -7.74
CA PHE A 178 -9.93 23.94 -8.38
C PHE A 178 -10.40 22.93 -7.35
N LYS A 179 -9.69 22.80 -6.22
CA LYS A 179 -10.10 21.92 -5.10
C LYS A 179 -11.51 22.24 -4.61
N TYR A 180 -11.83 23.52 -4.43
CA TYR A 180 -13.17 23.96 -4.04
C TYR A 180 -14.24 23.64 -5.09
N LEU A 181 -13.98 23.96 -6.36
CA LEU A 181 -14.95 23.74 -7.45
C LEU A 181 -15.18 22.26 -7.76
N THR A 182 -14.19 21.41 -7.50
CA THR A 182 -14.25 19.99 -7.80
C THR A 182 -14.44 19.12 -6.58
N GLU A 183 -14.77 19.69 -5.41
CA GLU A 183 -14.88 19.01 -4.11
C GLU A 183 -15.24 17.52 -4.27
N GLN A 184 -14.19 16.69 -4.18
CA GLN A 184 -14.24 15.24 -3.98
C GLN A 184 -13.87 14.97 -2.54
#